data_AF-A0A671PK79-F1
#
_entry.id   AF-A0A671PK79-F1
#
_cell.length_a   1.000
_cell.length_b   1.000
_cell.length_c   1.000
_cell.angle_alpha   90.00
_cell.angle_beta   90.00
_cell.angle_gamma   90.00
#
_symmetry.space_group_name_H-M   'P 1'
#
loop_
_entity.id
_entity.type
_entity.pdbx_description
1 polymer ?
#
loop_
_entity_poly.entity_id
_entity_poly.type
_entity_poly.pdbx_seq_one_letter_code
_entity_poly.pdbx_strand_id
1 'polypeptide(L)'
;MSLIFVMCFVCVLIVFSYEFSVDGQWSEWTQWSGCDVPCGGGLMVRNRTCSNPPPKNGGRDCEGMSRQTHTCNMQTCVDGGWSSWTPWSVCSVTCGAGVKSRRRDCDRPVRGGDGDYCEGLGTEVILCSTHHCPVDGSWGSWSSWSDCDACAGVSVRQRQCNSPPARFGGLSCLGESRQRRVLQCDSVPGCHVDGSWGQWAPWLECSARCGGGVKIRTRECDNPAPQSGGRECVGSGRQQKACNTHKCRISVFSVCMMAPVDSGPWFDWSAWSACTVSCGGGSQSRSRSCRTPPCSGMRRQSKTCNTQVCLGTTNTRSALPLSSQS
;
A
#
# COMPACT_ATOMS: atom_id res chain seq x y z
N MET A 1 25.16 35.80 150.13
CA MET A 1 24.28 34.78 150.73
C MET A 1 23.94 33.77 149.66
N SER A 2 24.37 32.54 149.88
CA SER A 2 24.04 31.35 149.10
C SER A 2 22.53 31.17 149.01
N LEU A 3 22.03 30.61 147.91
CA LEU A 3 20.89 29.69 147.93
C LEU A 3 20.85 28.90 146.63
N ILE A 4 21.16 27.62 146.79
CA ILE A 4 20.94 26.55 145.82
C ILE A 4 19.46 26.17 145.90
N PHE A 5 18.80 26.04 144.75
CA PHE A 5 17.57 25.25 144.64
C PHE A 5 17.71 24.28 143.46
N VAL A 6 17.41 23.02 143.75
CA VAL A 6 17.57 21.84 142.90
C VAL A 6 16.22 21.48 142.27
N MET A 7 16.28 20.87 141.09
CA MET A 7 15.33 19.89 140.49
C MET A 7 14.49 20.35 139.27
N CYS A 8 14.72 19.64 138.15
CA CYS A 8 13.73 18.86 137.37
C CYS A 8 13.50 19.24 135.88
N PHE A 9 13.97 18.33 135.00
CA PHE A 9 13.41 17.86 133.72
C PHE A 9 12.60 18.82 132.82
N VAL A 10 13.13 19.15 131.63
CA VAL A 10 12.57 18.68 130.33
C VAL A 10 13.70 18.64 129.28
N CYS A 11 13.84 17.49 128.64
CA CYS A 11 14.67 17.27 127.47
C CYS A 11 14.00 17.95 126.26
N VAL A 12 14.53 19.07 125.78
CA VAL A 12 14.21 19.58 124.44
C VAL A 12 15.53 19.63 123.67
N LEU A 13 15.82 18.54 122.96
CA LEU A 13 16.79 18.57 121.87
C LEU A 13 16.19 19.43 120.76
N ILE A 14 16.32 20.74 120.88
CA ILE A 14 16.17 21.65 119.74
C ILE A 14 17.39 21.39 118.88
N VAL A 15 17.27 20.44 117.95
CA VAL A 15 18.15 20.38 116.79
C VAL A 15 17.87 21.65 116.01
N PHE A 16 18.65 22.70 116.27
CA PHE A 16 18.79 23.80 115.33
C PHE A 16 19.42 23.19 114.08
N SER A 17 18.58 22.79 113.13
CA SER A 17 18.99 22.54 111.76
C SER A 17 19.50 23.87 111.20
N TYR A 18 20.80 24.13 111.37
CA TYR A 18 21.50 25.14 110.58
C TYR A 18 21.45 24.67 109.13
N GLU A 19 20.41 25.07 108.42
CA GLU A 19 20.33 24.92 106.98
C GLU A 19 21.35 25.88 106.35
N PHE A 20 22.53 25.35 106.01
CA PHE A 20 23.50 26.11 105.23
C PHE A 20 22.95 26.34 103.82
N SER A 21 22.99 27.60 103.37
CA SER A 21 22.65 27.98 102.00
C SER A 21 23.69 27.39 101.06
N VAL A 22 23.22 26.62 100.06
CA VAL A 22 24.09 26.10 98.99
C VAL A 22 23.83 26.93 97.76
N ASP A 23 24.83 27.71 97.34
CA ASP A 23 24.79 28.44 96.07
C ASP A 23 24.82 27.43 94.91
N GLY A 24 23.99 27.66 93.90
CA GLY A 24 23.90 26.79 92.72
C GLY A 24 25.18 26.83 91.88
N GLN A 25 25.54 25.69 91.30
CA GLN A 25 26.59 25.62 90.29
C GLN A 25 26.10 24.91 89.03
N TRP A 26 26.66 25.38 87.92
CA TRP A 26 26.37 24.87 86.59
C TRP A 26 26.80 23.41 86.43
N SER A 27 25.98 22.61 85.76
CA SER A 27 26.42 21.34 85.19
C SER A 27 27.46 21.57 84.10
N GLU A 28 28.17 20.50 83.73
CA GLU A 28 28.90 20.48 82.46
C GLU A 28 27.96 20.79 81.29
N TRP A 29 28.52 21.43 80.26
CA TRP A 29 27.79 21.70 79.04
C TRP A 29 27.49 20.39 78.30
N THR A 30 26.32 20.32 77.66
CA THR A 30 26.06 19.27 76.68
C THR A 30 27.04 19.37 75.51
N GLN A 31 27.21 18.28 74.76
CA GLN A 31 27.79 18.37 73.43
C GLN A 31 26.98 19.34 72.58
N TRP A 32 27.65 19.99 71.63
CA TRP A 32 26.98 20.83 70.66
C TRP A 32 26.04 20.01 69.80
N SER A 33 24.89 20.58 69.45
CA SER A 33 24.02 20.04 68.41
C SER A 33 24.74 20.00 67.06
N GLY A 34 24.17 19.24 66.11
CA GLY A 34 24.47 19.47 64.70
C GLY A 34 24.17 20.91 64.30
N CYS A 35 24.85 21.39 63.26
CA CYS A 35 24.54 22.69 62.66
C CYS A 35 23.15 22.63 62.01
N ASP A 36 22.34 23.66 62.20
CA ASP A 36 21.00 23.77 61.63
C ASP A 36 20.99 23.89 60.09
N VAL A 37 22.02 24.52 59.50
CA VAL A 37 22.23 24.59 58.06
C VAL A 37 23.61 24.02 57.67
N PRO A 38 23.71 23.34 56.51
CA PRO A 38 24.96 22.76 56.02
C PRO A 38 25.93 23.78 55.38
N CYS A 39 25.48 25.00 55.05
CA CYS A 39 26.27 26.12 54.53
C CYS A 39 25.54 27.46 54.78
N GLY A 40 26.18 28.58 54.48
CA GLY A 40 25.57 29.91 54.54
C GLY A 40 25.57 30.56 55.93
N GLY A 41 26.22 29.94 56.90
CA GLY A 41 26.23 30.38 58.30
C GLY A 41 25.02 29.89 59.07
N GLY A 42 25.22 28.82 59.84
CA GLY A 42 24.24 28.23 60.74
C GLY A 42 24.56 28.42 62.21
N LEU A 43 23.70 27.89 63.06
CA LEU A 43 23.80 27.90 64.50
C LEU A 43 23.82 26.47 65.05
N MET A 44 24.77 26.22 65.94
CA MET A 44 24.79 25.05 66.81
C MET A 44 24.53 25.48 68.24
N VAL A 45 23.81 24.67 69.00
CA VAL A 45 23.35 25.00 70.35
C VAL A 45 23.83 23.95 71.33
N ARG A 46 24.28 24.39 72.52
CA ARG A 46 24.50 23.53 73.68
C ARG A 46 23.83 24.13 74.91
N ASN A 47 23.45 23.27 75.86
CA ASN A 47 22.76 23.69 77.07
C ASN A 47 23.50 23.20 78.31
N ARG A 48 23.23 23.83 79.45
CA ARG A 48 23.64 23.40 80.80
C ARG A 48 22.54 23.74 81.78
N THR A 49 22.50 23.05 82.91
CA THR A 49 21.48 23.24 83.95
C THR A 49 22.13 23.58 85.28
N CYS A 50 21.46 24.40 86.10
CA CYS A 50 21.94 24.75 87.44
C CYS A 50 21.67 23.60 88.42
N SER A 51 22.49 22.55 88.34
CA SER A 51 22.18 21.28 89.00
C SER A 51 23.38 20.57 89.63
N ASN A 52 24.57 21.16 89.64
CA ASN A 52 25.77 20.48 90.14
C ASN A 52 26.63 21.36 91.08
N PRO A 53 26.15 21.74 92.28
CA PRO A 53 24.87 21.38 92.90
C PRO A 53 23.72 22.37 92.60
N PRO A 54 22.44 22.00 92.77
CA PRO A 54 21.32 22.93 92.67
C PRO A 54 21.23 23.84 93.91
N PRO A 55 20.72 25.09 93.80
CA PRO A 55 20.55 25.99 94.94
C PRO A 55 19.63 25.40 96.02
N LYS A 56 20.01 25.52 97.29
CA LYS A 56 19.20 25.07 98.45
C LYS A 56 19.23 26.09 99.59
N ASN A 57 18.17 26.11 100.40
CA ASN A 57 18.06 26.89 101.64
C ASN A 57 18.34 28.39 101.44
N GLY A 58 17.77 28.98 100.39
CA GLY A 58 17.97 30.40 100.05
C GLY A 58 19.32 30.75 99.40
N GLY A 59 20.11 29.75 98.96
CA GLY A 59 21.33 29.98 98.18
C GLY A 59 21.08 30.65 96.83
N ARG A 60 22.11 31.32 96.31
CA ARG A 60 22.03 32.08 95.05
C ARG A 60 21.87 31.16 93.84
N ASP A 61 21.06 31.60 92.89
CA ASP A 61 20.91 30.92 91.60
C ASP A 61 22.18 31.09 90.74
N CYS A 62 22.36 30.21 89.76
CA CYS A 62 23.51 30.24 88.88
C CYS A 62 23.51 31.50 87.99
N GLU A 63 24.58 32.29 88.06
CA GLU A 63 24.74 33.48 87.22
C GLU A 63 25.25 33.11 85.80
N GLY A 64 24.60 33.67 84.77
CA GLY A 64 24.95 33.49 83.36
C GLY A 64 23.91 32.68 82.56
N MET A 65 24.27 32.37 81.31
CA MET A 65 23.35 31.74 80.37
C MET A 65 23.32 30.20 80.48
N SER A 66 22.12 29.64 80.45
CA SER A 66 21.85 28.18 80.43
C SER A 66 21.91 27.57 79.02
N ARG A 67 21.81 28.41 77.98
CA ARG A 67 21.90 28.03 76.57
C ARG A 67 22.98 28.86 75.90
N GLN A 68 23.86 28.19 75.14
CA GLN A 68 24.86 28.83 74.31
C GLN A 68 24.65 28.46 72.85
N THR A 69 24.82 29.46 71.99
CA THR A 69 24.77 29.32 70.55
C THR A 69 26.14 29.67 69.97
N HIS A 70 26.55 28.95 68.94
CA HIS A 70 27.78 29.21 68.20
C HIS A 70 27.51 29.13 66.69
N THR A 71 28.19 29.95 65.90
CA THR A 71 28.06 29.91 64.45
C THR A 71 28.83 28.73 63.86
N CYS A 72 28.25 28.06 62.89
CA CYS A 72 28.85 26.92 62.19
C CYS A 72 28.60 27.05 60.67
N ASN A 73 29.32 26.26 59.87
CA ASN A 73 29.12 26.17 58.42
C ASN A 73 29.10 27.53 57.68
N MET A 74 30.10 28.38 57.95
CA MET A 74 30.25 29.72 57.37
C MET A 74 30.65 29.73 55.88
N GLN A 75 30.87 28.56 55.27
CA GLN A 75 31.09 28.45 53.83
C GLN A 75 29.89 29.00 53.06
N THR A 76 30.15 29.75 51.99
CA THR A 76 29.10 30.20 51.07
C THR A 76 28.39 28.99 50.46
N CYS A 77 27.07 29.00 50.45
CA CYS A 77 26.32 28.04 49.65
C CYS A 77 26.59 28.28 48.16
N VAL A 78 26.61 27.21 47.38
CA VAL A 78 26.75 27.30 45.92
C VAL A 78 25.36 27.19 45.32
N ASP A 79 25.01 28.14 44.46
CA ASP A 79 23.74 28.13 43.75
C ASP A 79 23.65 26.90 42.83
N GLY A 80 22.45 26.34 42.69
CA GLY A 80 22.20 25.21 41.82
C GLY A 80 22.47 25.56 40.36
N GLY A 81 23.22 24.71 39.66
CA GLY A 81 23.56 24.94 38.26
C GLY A 81 22.98 23.88 37.32
N TRP A 82 22.71 24.31 36.09
CA TRP A 82 22.26 23.43 35.03
C TRP A 82 23.36 22.46 34.59
N SER A 83 23.00 21.19 34.41
CA SER A 83 23.82 20.23 33.70
C SER A 83 23.92 20.57 32.21
N SER A 84 24.88 19.94 31.54
CA SER A 84 24.96 19.99 30.08
C SER A 84 23.71 19.40 29.47
N TRP A 85 23.15 20.06 28.46
CA TRP A 85 22.04 19.54 27.68
C TRP A 85 22.32 18.11 27.16
N THR A 86 21.31 17.26 27.22
CA THR A 86 21.32 15.99 26.48
C THR A 86 21.41 16.27 24.98
N PRO A 87 21.85 15.28 24.17
CA PRO A 87 21.64 15.32 22.73
C PRO A 87 20.15 15.55 22.40
N TRP A 88 19.90 16.14 21.23
CA TRP A 88 18.54 16.26 20.70
C TRP A 88 17.95 14.88 20.41
N SER A 89 16.66 14.71 20.71
CA SER A 89 15.91 13.57 20.21
C SER A 89 15.88 13.53 18.68
N VAL A 90 15.54 12.37 18.13
CA VAL A 90 15.08 12.30 16.74
C VAL A 90 13.84 13.17 16.56
N CYS A 91 13.59 13.61 15.33
CA CYS A 91 12.39 14.37 15.02
C CYS A 91 11.16 13.48 15.14
N SER A 92 10.07 14.01 15.72
CA SER A 92 8.81 13.27 15.91
C SER A 92 8.19 12.77 14.60
N VAL A 93 8.45 13.46 13.49
CA VAL A 93 8.01 13.09 12.15
C VAL A 93 9.14 13.30 11.15
N THR A 94 9.04 12.60 10.03
CA THR A 94 9.98 12.75 8.92
C THR A 94 9.66 13.94 8.04
N CYS A 95 8.41 14.44 8.01
CA CYS A 95 7.95 15.57 7.20
C CYS A 95 6.75 16.27 7.89
N GLY A 96 6.34 17.45 7.40
CA GLY A 96 5.06 18.06 7.80
C GLY A 96 5.06 18.82 9.14
N ALA A 97 6.24 19.26 9.59
CA ALA A 97 6.49 19.99 10.84
C ALA A 97 6.44 19.13 12.11
N GLY A 98 7.57 18.51 12.43
CA GLY A 98 7.80 17.80 13.68
C GLY A 98 8.45 18.64 14.76
N VAL A 99 8.62 18.02 15.92
CA VAL A 99 9.35 18.58 17.05
C VAL A 99 10.45 17.62 17.50
N LYS A 100 11.56 18.19 17.98
CA LYS A 100 12.60 17.45 18.70
C LYS A 100 12.89 18.16 20.01
N SER A 101 13.25 17.39 21.02
CA SER A 101 13.46 17.90 22.37
C SER A 101 14.80 17.48 22.95
N ARG A 102 15.33 18.29 23.86
CA ARG A 102 16.47 17.94 24.72
C ARG A 102 16.20 18.39 26.14
N ARG A 103 16.87 17.76 27.10
CA ARG A 103 16.69 18.00 28.53
C ARG A 103 18.01 18.35 29.20
N ARG A 104 17.94 19.06 30.31
CA ARG A 104 19.02 19.25 31.28
C ARG A 104 18.44 19.14 32.69
N ASP A 105 19.29 18.79 33.64
CA ASP A 105 18.90 18.61 35.04
C ASP A 105 19.61 19.65 35.90
N CYS A 106 18.99 20.07 37.00
CA CYS A 106 19.52 21.07 37.92
C CYS A 106 20.37 20.37 39.00
N ASP A 107 21.50 19.79 38.59
CA ASP A 107 22.34 18.92 39.44
C ASP A 107 23.86 19.24 39.34
N ARG A 108 24.26 20.34 38.69
CA ARG A 108 25.68 20.71 38.54
C ARG A 108 25.90 22.20 38.85
N PRO A 109 26.24 22.55 40.10
CA PRO A 109 26.54 21.67 41.25
C PRO A 109 25.30 21.14 41.99
N VAL A 110 25.47 20.03 42.71
CA VAL A 110 24.44 19.41 43.57
C VAL A 110 24.29 20.22 44.86
N ARG A 111 23.03 20.49 45.21
CA ARG A 111 22.50 21.40 46.24
C ARG A 111 23.22 21.37 47.60
N GLY A 112 23.26 22.53 48.24
CA GLY A 112 23.64 22.71 49.65
C GLY A 112 22.61 23.39 50.54
N GLY A 113 21.43 23.82 50.08
CA GLY A 113 20.49 24.57 50.95
C GLY A 113 19.08 24.75 50.38
N ASP A 114 18.25 25.55 51.08
CA ASP A 114 16.81 25.75 50.83
C ASP A 114 16.46 26.75 49.71
N GLY A 115 17.46 27.39 49.08
CA GLY A 115 17.27 28.24 47.91
C GLY A 115 18.34 27.96 46.86
N ASP A 116 17.94 27.48 45.68
CA ASP A 116 17.80 28.36 44.51
C ASP A 116 17.27 27.59 43.28
N TYR A 117 16.45 28.26 42.48
CA TYR A 117 15.83 27.71 41.28
C TYR A 117 16.80 27.87 40.10
N CYS A 118 17.01 26.81 39.32
CA CYS A 118 17.73 26.99 38.07
C CYS A 118 16.88 27.86 37.11
N GLU A 119 17.38 29.04 36.72
CA GLU A 119 16.66 29.96 35.83
C GLU A 119 16.53 29.40 34.40
N GLY A 120 15.32 29.41 33.86
CA GLY A 120 14.97 28.89 32.52
C GLY A 120 14.37 27.49 32.53
N LEU A 121 14.09 26.93 31.34
CA LEU A 121 13.45 25.63 31.22
C LEU A 121 14.47 24.48 31.29
N GLY A 122 14.10 23.39 31.97
CA GLY A 122 14.86 22.13 31.96
C GLY A 122 14.66 21.31 30.68
N THR A 123 13.69 21.70 29.84
CA THR A 123 13.41 21.06 28.56
C THR A 123 13.31 22.12 27.48
N GLU A 124 13.95 21.86 26.35
CA GLU A 124 13.87 22.69 25.16
C GLU A 124 13.26 21.88 24.02
N VAL A 125 12.35 22.50 23.27
CA VAL A 125 11.66 21.88 22.14
C VAL A 125 11.78 22.81 20.94
N ILE A 126 12.25 22.28 19.81
CA ILE A 126 12.37 23.03 18.56
C ILE A 126 11.73 22.28 17.39
N LEU A 127 11.33 23.05 16.37
CA LEU A 127 10.76 22.50 15.13
C LEU A 127 11.83 21.76 14.30
N CYS A 128 11.40 20.72 13.62
CA CYS A 128 12.21 19.93 12.69
C CYS A 128 11.33 19.40 11.54
N SER A 129 11.95 18.85 10.50
CA SER A 129 11.23 18.23 9.36
C SER A 129 10.14 19.13 8.76
N THR A 130 10.51 20.36 8.44
CA THR A 130 9.58 21.40 7.93
C THR A 130 9.24 21.27 6.44
N HIS A 131 9.83 20.29 5.74
CA HIS A 131 9.49 20.03 4.35
C HIS A 131 8.12 19.35 4.25
N HIS A 132 7.46 19.57 3.11
CA HIS A 132 6.12 19.03 2.86
C HIS A 132 6.14 17.50 2.80
N CYS A 133 5.10 16.88 3.36
CA CYS A 133 4.91 15.43 3.24
C CYS A 133 4.41 15.03 1.86
N PRO A 134 4.81 13.84 1.37
CA PRO A 134 4.19 13.23 0.19
C PRO A 134 2.68 13.13 0.40
N VAL A 135 1.92 13.58 -0.59
CA VAL A 135 0.47 13.40 -0.64
C VAL A 135 0.18 12.51 -1.82
N ASP A 136 -0.29 11.30 -1.57
CA ASP A 136 -0.69 10.37 -2.61
C ASP A 136 -1.94 10.88 -3.32
N GLY A 137 -1.97 10.71 -4.63
CA GLY A 137 -3.10 11.09 -5.45
C GLY A 137 -4.26 10.11 -5.30
N SER A 138 -5.47 10.64 -5.13
CA SER A 138 -6.68 9.84 -5.29
C SER A 138 -7.67 10.43 -6.29
N TRP A 139 -8.44 9.50 -6.84
CA TRP A 139 -9.41 9.78 -7.89
C TRP A 139 -10.52 10.68 -7.37
N GLY A 140 -10.81 11.73 -8.14
CA GLY A 140 -12.08 12.43 -8.05
C GLY A 140 -13.24 11.57 -8.55
N SER A 141 -14.44 12.11 -8.41
CA SER A 141 -15.65 11.46 -8.92
C SER A 141 -15.55 11.26 -10.42
N TRP A 142 -16.13 10.15 -10.90
CA TRP A 142 -16.32 9.94 -12.32
C TRP A 142 -17.25 11.01 -12.90
N SER A 143 -16.95 11.45 -14.13
CA SER A 143 -17.91 12.20 -14.94
C SER A 143 -19.16 11.35 -15.18
N SER A 144 -20.25 12.01 -15.57
CA SER A 144 -21.34 11.31 -16.24
C SER A 144 -20.81 10.55 -17.45
N TRP A 145 -21.52 9.48 -17.81
CA TRP A 145 -21.30 8.80 -19.07
C TRP A 145 -21.60 9.75 -20.22
N SER A 146 -20.72 9.77 -21.23
CA SER A 146 -21.00 10.46 -22.49
C SER A 146 -22.23 9.85 -23.14
N ASP A 147 -22.83 10.62 -24.06
CA ASP A 147 -23.75 10.06 -25.03
C ASP A 147 -23.10 8.89 -25.77
N CYS A 148 -23.93 7.96 -26.23
CA CYS A 148 -23.43 6.83 -26.97
C CYS A 148 -22.94 7.28 -28.33
N ASP A 149 -21.68 6.97 -28.64
CA ASP A 149 -21.19 7.04 -30.00
C ASP A 149 -21.84 5.91 -30.79
N ALA A 150 -22.83 6.24 -31.63
CA ALA A 150 -23.57 5.26 -32.42
C ALA A 150 -22.72 4.56 -33.49
N CYS A 151 -21.58 5.16 -33.86
CA CYS A 151 -20.62 4.54 -34.78
C CYS A 151 -19.74 3.52 -34.05
N ALA A 152 -19.28 3.85 -32.85
CA ALA A 152 -18.42 2.98 -32.06
C ALA A 152 -19.21 2.00 -31.17
N GLY A 153 -20.52 2.20 -30.98
CA GLY A 153 -21.34 1.46 -30.03
C GLY A 153 -20.88 1.61 -28.58
N VAL A 154 -20.24 2.72 -28.22
CA VAL A 154 -19.55 2.88 -26.94
C VAL A 154 -19.89 4.21 -26.29
N SER A 155 -20.08 4.17 -24.96
CA SER A 155 -20.17 5.35 -24.10
C SER A 155 -18.94 5.40 -23.19
N VAL A 156 -18.40 6.60 -22.96
CA VAL A 156 -17.14 6.81 -22.24
C VAL A 156 -17.35 7.77 -21.07
N ARG A 157 -16.70 7.50 -19.94
CA ARG A 157 -16.60 8.44 -18.83
C ARG A 157 -15.15 8.60 -18.38
N GLN A 158 -14.86 9.72 -17.73
CA GLN A 158 -13.52 10.08 -17.32
C GLN A 158 -13.50 10.55 -15.87
N ARG A 159 -12.35 10.43 -15.21
CA ARG A 159 -12.10 10.99 -13.88
C ARG A 159 -10.71 11.59 -13.84
N GLN A 160 -10.53 12.54 -12.92
CA GLN A 160 -9.25 13.22 -12.73
C GLN A 160 -8.63 12.82 -11.39
N CYS A 161 -7.30 12.79 -11.34
CA CYS A 161 -6.54 12.51 -10.13
C CYS A 161 -6.39 13.81 -9.32
N ASN A 162 -7.49 14.27 -8.71
CA ASN A 162 -7.57 15.60 -8.10
C ASN A 162 -8.22 15.63 -6.72
N SER A 163 -8.50 14.47 -6.10
CA SER A 163 -9.22 14.39 -4.83
C SER A 163 -8.51 13.52 -3.79
N PRO A 164 -7.30 13.89 -3.30
CA PRO A 164 -6.47 15.02 -3.71
C PRO A 164 -5.53 14.69 -4.89
N PRO A 165 -4.91 15.69 -5.54
CA PRO A 165 -3.84 15.45 -6.50
C PRO A 165 -2.56 15.00 -5.79
N ALA A 166 -1.77 14.17 -6.48
CA ALA A 166 -0.46 13.76 -6.00
C ALA A 166 0.47 14.98 -5.88
N ARG A 167 1.10 15.17 -4.71
CA ARG A 167 2.01 16.29 -4.42
C ARG A 167 3.22 15.83 -3.62
N PHE A 168 4.29 16.63 -3.70
CA PHE A 168 5.51 16.45 -2.89
C PHE A 168 6.11 15.04 -2.94
N GLY A 169 6.08 14.40 -4.12
CA GLY A 169 6.62 13.05 -4.33
C GLY A 169 5.68 11.90 -3.94
N GLY A 170 4.40 12.18 -3.66
CA GLY A 170 3.39 11.13 -3.45
C GLY A 170 3.07 10.33 -4.72
N LEU A 171 2.48 9.16 -4.54
CA LEU A 171 2.15 8.23 -5.61
C LEU A 171 1.05 8.79 -6.53
N SER A 172 1.12 8.46 -7.82
CA SER A 172 0.07 8.78 -8.77
C SER A 172 -1.16 7.88 -8.59
N CYS A 173 -2.32 8.31 -9.08
CA CYS A 173 -3.55 7.53 -8.96
C CYS A 173 -3.44 6.19 -9.71
N LEU A 174 -3.68 5.09 -8.99
CA LEU A 174 -3.66 3.74 -9.56
C LEU A 174 -5.00 3.42 -10.26
N GLY A 175 -4.92 2.80 -11.44
CA GLY A 175 -6.07 2.38 -12.26
C GLY A 175 -6.38 3.33 -13.41
N GLU A 176 -7.51 3.09 -14.10
CA GLU A 176 -7.84 3.81 -15.33
C GLU A 176 -8.45 5.19 -15.07
N SER A 177 -8.05 6.20 -15.85
CA SER A 177 -8.65 7.55 -15.86
C SER A 177 -9.86 7.65 -16.80
N ARG A 178 -9.99 6.72 -17.74
CA ARG A 178 -11.04 6.69 -18.77
C ARG A 178 -11.61 5.29 -18.85
N GLN A 179 -12.92 5.17 -18.69
CA GLN A 179 -13.63 3.90 -18.77
C GLN A 179 -14.57 3.90 -19.97
N ARG A 180 -14.62 2.79 -20.71
CA ARG A 180 -15.55 2.56 -21.81
C ARG A 180 -16.58 1.49 -21.45
N ARG A 181 -17.82 1.68 -21.89
CA ARG A 181 -18.86 0.63 -21.87
C ARG A 181 -19.43 0.46 -23.27
N VAL A 182 -19.57 -0.79 -23.71
CA VAL A 182 -20.26 -1.10 -24.96
C VAL A 182 -21.76 -1.02 -24.67
N LEU A 183 -22.48 -0.18 -25.40
CA LEU A 183 -23.92 -0.09 -25.35
C LEU A 183 -24.45 -0.52 -26.71
N GLN A 184 -25.50 -1.32 -26.70
CA GLN A 184 -26.25 -1.65 -27.90
C GLN A 184 -27.12 -0.43 -28.24
N CYS A 185 -26.50 0.54 -28.88
CA CYS A 185 -27.15 1.79 -29.26
C CYS A 185 -27.89 1.55 -30.57
N ASP A 186 -29.05 2.19 -30.70
CA ASP A 186 -29.80 2.17 -31.96
C ASP A 186 -28.89 2.74 -33.05
N SER A 187 -28.62 1.93 -34.06
CA SER A 187 -27.72 2.25 -35.16
C SER A 187 -28.19 3.55 -35.84
N VAL A 188 -27.36 4.59 -35.80
CA VAL A 188 -27.67 5.85 -36.48
C VAL A 188 -27.56 5.64 -38.01
N PRO A 189 -28.57 6.04 -38.80
CA PRO A 189 -28.53 5.94 -40.25
C PRO A 189 -27.31 6.69 -40.82
N GLY A 190 -26.47 5.98 -41.58
CA GLY A 190 -25.27 6.54 -42.21
C GLY A 190 -23.95 6.08 -41.60
N CYS A 191 -23.95 5.46 -40.41
CA CYS A 191 -22.73 4.90 -39.83
C CYS A 191 -22.64 3.39 -40.05
N HIS A 192 -22.34 3.00 -41.29
CA HIS A 192 -22.05 1.62 -41.66
C HIS A 192 -20.58 1.51 -42.02
N VAL A 193 -19.95 0.42 -41.58
CA VAL A 193 -18.58 0.09 -41.99
C VAL A 193 -18.71 -1.05 -42.99
N ASP A 194 -18.38 -0.79 -44.25
CA ASP A 194 -18.31 -1.82 -45.27
C ASP A 194 -17.12 -2.76 -44.98
N GLY A 195 -17.35 -4.06 -45.11
CA GLY A 195 -16.36 -5.09 -44.89
C GLY A 195 -15.24 -5.03 -45.93
N SER A 196 -13.99 -5.19 -45.48
CA SER A 196 -12.83 -5.32 -46.35
C SER A 196 -11.98 -6.53 -45.97
N TRP A 197 -11.37 -7.12 -47.00
CA TRP A 197 -10.59 -8.33 -46.86
C TRP A 197 -9.37 -8.11 -45.98
N GLY A 198 -9.22 -8.98 -44.98
CA GLY A 198 -7.97 -9.17 -44.25
C GLY A 198 -6.85 -9.65 -45.16
N GLN A 199 -5.64 -9.66 -44.60
CA GLN A 199 -4.48 -10.22 -45.29
C GLN A 199 -4.69 -11.72 -45.53
N TRP A 200 -4.17 -12.20 -46.66
CA TRP A 200 -4.17 -13.64 -46.93
C TRP A 200 -3.29 -14.36 -45.90
N ALA A 201 -3.84 -15.41 -45.31
CA ALA A 201 -3.05 -16.40 -44.58
C ALA A 201 -1.94 -16.96 -45.47
N PRO A 202 -0.83 -17.43 -44.88
CA PRO A 202 0.19 -18.16 -45.63
C PRO A 202 -0.42 -19.38 -46.30
N TRP A 203 0.21 -19.83 -47.39
CA TRP A 203 -0.20 -21.06 -48.04
C TRP A 203 0.00 -22.25 -47.11
N LEU A 204 -1.04 -23.07 -46.95
CA LEU A 204 -0.92 -24.38 -46.34
C LEU A 204 0.05 -25.26 -47.13
N GLU A 205 0.57 -26.29 -46.48
CA GLU A 205 1.40 -27.30 -47.13
C GLU A 205 0.69 -27.94 -48.33
N CYS A 206 1.48 -28.38 -49.30
CA CYS A 206 0.94 -29.03 -50.48
C CYS A 206 0.33 -30.37 -50.11
N SER A 207 -0.88 -30.66 -50.60
CA SER A 207 -1.59 -31.92 -50.32
C SER A 207 -0.85 -33.19 -50.76
N ALA A 208 0.15 -33.07 -51.64
CA ALA A 208 0.99 -34.17 -52.09
C ALA A 208 2.45 -33.70 -52.17
N ARG A 209 3.39 -34.58 -51.80
CA ARG A 209 4.82 -34.27 -51.85
C ARG A 209 5.39 -34.27 -53.28
N CYS A 210 4.76 -35.02 -54.18
CA CYS A 210 5.13 -35.13 -55.60
C CYS A 210 3.92 -35.68 -56.40
N GLY A 211 3.98 -35.64 -57.73
CA GLY A 211 2.92 -36.18 -58.60
C GLY A 211 1.71 -35.26 -58.78
N GLY A 212 1.80 -34.01 -58.31
CA GLY A 212 0.73 -33.01 -58.35
C GLY A 212 -0.12 -32.99 -57.09
N GLY A 213 -0.13 -31.84 -56.41
CA GLY A 213 -1.00 -31.54 -55.27
C GLY A 213 -1.60 -30.14 -55.36
N VAL A 214 -2.41 -29.78 -54.37
CA VAL A 214 -3.02 -28.44 -54.25
C VAL A 214 -2.64 -27.87 -52.90
N LYS A 215 -2.22 -26.60 -52.90
CA LYS A 215 -2.07 -25.80 -51.69
C LYS A 215 -3.19 -24.78 -51.62
N ILE A 216 -3.62 -24.46 -50.41
CA ILE A 216 -4.79 -23.64 -50.13
C ILE A 216 -4.38 -22.52 -49.18
N ARG A 217 -4.95 -21.33 -49.38
CA ARG A 217 -4.88 -20.25 -48.40
C ARG A 217 -6.26 -19.62 -48.23
N THR A 218 -6.47 -19.01 -47.07
CA THR A 218 -7.72 -18.35 -46.70
C THR A 218 -7.47 -16.92 -46.27
N ARG A 219 -8.51 -16.10 -46.29
CA ARG A 219 -8.55 -14.75 -45.72
C ARG A 219 -9.93 -14.53 -45.13
N GLU A 220 -10.02 -13.68 -44.12
CA GLU A 220 -11.27 -13.35 -43.44
C GLU A 220 -11.70 -11.92 -43.80
N CYS A 221 -12.99 -11.63 -43.64
CA CYS A 221 -13.56 -10.30 -43.89
C CYS A 221 -13.51 -9.50 -42.59
N ASP A 222 -12.31 -9.13 -42.15
CA ASP A 222 -12.05 -8.61 -40.79
C ASP A 222 -11.26 -7.29 -40.77
N ASN A 223 -10.92 -6.70 -41.92
CA ASN A 223 -10.08 -5.51 -41.99
C ASN A 223 -10.63 -4.38 -42.89
N PRO A 224 -11.67 -3.65 -42.43
CA PRO A 224 -12.49 -3.91 -41.23
C PRO A 224 -13.59 -4.96 -41.47
N ALA A 225 -14.09 -5.57 -40.40
CA ALA A 225 -15.30 -6.40 -40.46
C ALA A 225 -16.54 -5.52 -40.70
N PRO A 226 -17.56 -6.01 -41.44
CA PRO A 226 -18.78 -5.25 -41.68
C PRO A 226 -19.53 -4.98 -40.36
N GLN A 227 -19.91 -3.74 -40.13
CA GLN A 227 -20.65 -3.31 -38.94
C GLN A 227 -21.89 -2.49 -39.32
N SER A 228 -22.92 -2.55 -38.47
CA SER A 228 -24.12 -1.70 -38.57
C SER A 228 -24.79 -1.74 -39.96
N GLY A 229 -24.90 -2.94 -40.54
CA GLY A 229 -25.53 -3.16 -41.86
C GLY A 229 -24.64 -2.84 -43.07
N GLY A 230 -23.32 -2.65 -42.86
CA GLY A 230 -22.35 -2.50 -43.94
C GLY A 230 -22.23 -3.74 -44.84
N ARG A 231 -21.71 -3.55 -46.05
CA ARG A 231 -21.64 -4.60 -47.08
C ARG A 231 -20.60 -5.67 -46.74
N GLU A 232 -20.96 -6.93 -46.97
CA GLU A 232 -20.05 -8.07 -46.89
C GLU A 232 -18.95 -8.01 -47.97
N CYS A 233 -17.81 -8.66 -47.70
CA CYS A 233 -16.69 -8.67 -48.63
C CYS A 233 -17.03 -9.36 -49.96
N VAL A 234 -16.80 -8.67 -51.07
CA VAL A 234 -17.01 -9.22 -52.42
C VAL A 234 -15.79 -10.05 -52.87
N GLY A 235 -16.01 -11.31 -53.28
CA GLY A 235 -14.99 -12.23 -53.77
C GLY A 235 -14.84 -13.49 -52.91
N SER A 236 -13.86 -14.36 -53.22
CA SER A 236 -13.64 -15.58 -52.42
C SER A 236 -12.70 -15.33 -51.24
N GLY A 237 -13.06 -15.86 -50.07
CA GLY A 237 -12.19 -15.97 -48.88
C GLY A 237 -11.22 -17.15 -48.94
N ARG A 238 -11.31 -17.99 -49.97
CA ARG A 238 -10.46 -19.18 -50.18
C ARG A 238 -9.85 -19.17 -51.57
N GLN A 239 -8.55 -19.44 -51.64
CA GLN A 239 -7.80 -19.57 -52.88
C GLN A 239 -7.00 -20.87 -52.89
N GLN A 240 -6.90 -21.49 -54.07
CA GLN A 240 -6.16 -22.74 -54.27
C GLN A 240 -5.23 -22.65 -55.47
N LYS A 241 -4.06 -23.29 -55.38
CA LYS A 241 -3.05 -23.33 -56.45
C LYS A 241 -2.42 -24.71 -56.53
N ALA A 242 -2.14 -25.19 -57.75
CA ALA A 242 -1.38 -26.41 -57.95
C ALA A 242 0.05 -26.27 -57.39
N CYS A 243 0.57 -27.35 -56.81
CA CYS A 243 1.91 -27.44 -56.26
C CYS A 243 2.49 -28.84 -56.51
N ASN A 244 3.81 -28.97 -56.37
CA ASN A 244 4.54 -30.25 -56.48
C ASN A 244 4.19 -31.07 -57.73
N THR A 245 4.17 -30.38 -58.89
CA THR A 245 3.88 -30.98 -60.21
C THR A 245 5.02 -31.81 -60.78
N HIS A 246 6.15 -31.87 -60.08
CA HIS A 246 7.25 -32.75 -60.45
C HIS A 246 6.82 -34.21 -60.27
N LYS A 247 7.28 -35.07 -61.18
CA LYS A 247 7.05 -36.51 -61.08
C LYS A 247 7.70 -37.04 -59.81
N CYS A 248 7.02 -37.94 -59.10
CA CYS A 248 7.61 -38.61 -57.94
C CYS A 248 8.87 -39.37 -58.35
N ARG A 249 9.99 -39.05 -57.70
CA ARG A 249 11.23 -39.80 -57.89
C ARG A 249 11.10 -41.10 -57.12
N ILE A 250 11.06 -42.22 -57.83
CA ILE A 250 11.13 -43.54 -57.23
C ILE A 250 12.58 -43.73 -56.75
N SER A 251 12.79 -43.77 -55.44
CA SER A 251 14.08 -44.17 -54.87
C SER A 251 14.20 -45.69 -54.93
N VAL A 252 15.16 -46.19 -55.71
CA VAL A 252 15.39 -47.61 -55.99
C VAL A 252 16.09 -48.35 -54.83
N PHE A 253 15.67 -48.11 -53.59
CA PHE A 253 16.08 -48.88 -52.39
C PHE A 253 14.85 -49.32 -51.60
N SER A 254 13.91 -49.95 -52.29
CA SER A 254 13.02 -50.96 -51.72
C SER A 254 12.34 -51.65 -52.89
N VAL A 255 12.97 -52.71 -53.38
CA VAL A 255 12.33 -53.66 -54.28
C VAL A 255 11.46 -54.55 -53.39
N CYS A 256 10.15 -54.32 -53.42
CA CYS A 256 9.21 -55.41 -53.26
C CYS A 256 8.19 -55.34 -54.40
N MET A 257 8.48 -56.17 -55.40
CA MET A 257 7.53 -56.87 -56.29
C MET A 257 6.56 -56.06 -57.17
N MET A 258 6.75 -56.29 -58.47
CA MET A 258 5.82 -56.13 -59.61
C MET A 258 5.85 -54.79 -60.37
N ALA A 259 6.70 -54.80 -61.41
CA ALA A 259 6.48 -54.45 -62.83
C ALA A 259 5.43 -53.37 -63.25
N PRO A 260 5.70 -52.64 -64.35
CA PRO A 260 5.02 -51.38 -64.68
C PRO A 260 3.62 -51.66 -65.24
N VAL A 261 2.65 -50.86 -64.80
CA VAL A 261 1.34 -50.80 -65.45
C VAL A 261 1.18 -49.39 -65.97
N ASP A 262 1.15 -49.26 -67.30
CA ASP A 262 0.71 -48.06 -67.97
C ASP A 262 -0.61 -47.60 -67.36
N SER A 263 -0.64 -46.37 -66.84
CA SER A 263 -1.84 -45.78 -66.27
C SER A 263 -2.96 -45.82 -67.31
N GLY A 264 -4.07 -46.49 -66.98
CA GLY A 264 -5.20 -46.63 -67.88
C GLY A 264 -5.81 -45.28 -68.28
N PRO A 265 -6.38 -45.16 -69.49
CA PRO A 265 -7.07 -43.95 -69.91
C PRO A 265 -8.32 -43.70 -69.04
N TRP A 266 -8.55 -42.45 -68.67
CA TRP A 266 -9.82 -42.03 -68.08
C TRP A 266 -10.95 -42.16 -69.10
N PHE A 267 -12.15 -42.48 -68.65
CA PHE A 267 -13.36 -42.17 -69.44
C PHE A 267 -13.54 -40.66 -69.56
N ASP A 268 -14.26 -40.23 -70.59
CA ASP A 268 -14.64 -38.82 -70.74
C ASP A 268 -15.38 -38.31 -69.50
N TRP A 269 -15.25 -37.01 -69.27
CA TRP A 269 -15.95 -36.36 -68.19
C TRP A 269 -17.45 -36.47 -68.36
N SER A 270 -18.17 -36.72 -67.27
CA SER A 270 -19.62 -36.52 -67.25
C SER A 270 -19.96 -35.07 -67.60
N ALA A 271 -21.19 -34.84 -68.05
CA ALA A 271 -21.76 -33.50 -68.10
C ALA A 271 -21.67 -32.83 -66.71
N TRP A 272 -21.64 -31.50 -66.70
CA TRP A 272 -21.68 -30.73 -65.46
C TRP A 272 -23.04 -30.88 -64.79
N SER A 273 -23.04 -31.02 -63.46
CA SER A 273 -24.26 -30.95 -62.67
C SER A 273 -24.93 -29.58 -62.83
N ALA A 274 -26.23 -29.51 -62.56
CA ALA A 274 -26.88 -28.22 -62.36
C ALA A 274 -26.15 -27.41 -61.28
N CYS A 275 -26.18 -26.09 -61.41
CA CYS A 275 -25.58 -25.18 -60.44
C CYS A 275 -26.33 -25.27 -59.11
N THR A 276 -25.61 -25.30 -57.99
CA THR A 276 -26.23 -25.42 -56.66
C THR A 276 -27.19 -24.27 -56.32
N VAL A 277 -27.00 -23.10 -56.92
CA VAL A 277 -27.88 -21.94 -56.76
C VAL A 277 -28.11 -21.27 -58.10
N SER A 278 -29.26 -20.61 -58.27
CA SER A 278 -29.66 -19.92 -59.50
C SER A 278 -28.97 -18.56 -59.69
N CYS A 279 -28.38 -17.98 -58.64
CA CYS A 279 -27.68 -16.70 -58.63
C CYS A 279 -26.80 -16.59 -57.36
N GLY A 280 -25.93 -15.59 -57.28
CA GLY A 280 -25.11 -15.32 -56.09
C GLY A 280 -23.83 -16.16 -55.97
N GLY A 281 -23.48 -16.91 -57.02
CA GLY A 281 -22.26 -17.73 -57.08
C GLY A 281 -22.45 -19.14 -56.51
N GLY A 282 -22.91 -20.06 -57.35
CA GLY A 282 -23.02 -21.48 -57.02
C GLY A 282 -21.84 -22.33 -57.49
N SER A 283 -21.89 -23.62 -57.18
CA SER A 283 -20.90 -24.60 -57.59
C SER A 283 -21.58 -25.67 -58.45
N GLN A 284 -20.92 -26.05 -59.54
CA GLN A 284 -21.29 -27.23 -60.33
C GLN A 284 -20.12 -28.20 -60.33
N SER A 285 -20.43 -29.49 -60.37
CA SER A 285 -19.44 -30.55 -60.31
C SER A 285 -19.64 -31.60 -61.40
N ARG A 286 -18.55 -32.24 -61.82
CA ARG A 286 -18.57 -33.37 -62.74
C ARG A 286 -17.57 -34.42 -62.31
N SER A 287 -17.78 -35.65 -62.75
CA SER A 287 -16.90 -36.78 -62.42
C SER A 287 -16.58 -37.64 -63.64
N ARG A 288 -15.47 -38.37 -63.57
CA ARG A 288 -15.09 -39.39 -64.54
C ARG A 288 -14.66 -40.66 -63.80
N SER A 289 -14.80 -41.81 -64.45
CA SER A 289 -14.40 -43.09 -63.90
C SER A 289 -13.11 -43.58 -64.56
N CYS A 290 -12.31 -44.31 -63.79
CA CYS A 290 -11.06 -44.89 -64.28
C CYS A 290 -11.37 -46.25 -64.92
N ARG A 291 -10.88 -46.48 -66.16
CA ARG A 291 -11.15 -47.73 -66.88
C ARG A 291 -10.34 -48.90 -66.32
N THR A 292 -9.08 -48.66 -65.99
CA THR A 292 -8.19 -49.61 -65.32
C THR A 292 -7.35 -48.86 -64.27
N PRO A 293 -7.61 -49.05 -62.96
CA PRO A 293 -6.79 -48.45 -61.91
C PRO A 293 -5.34 -48.96 -61.99
N PRO A 294 -4.32 -48.12 -61.74
CA PRO A 294 -4.39 -46.74 -61.25
C PRO A 294 -4.41 -45.68 -62.38
N CYS A 295 -5.35 -44.73 -62.33
CA CYS A 295 -5.38 -43.56 -63.21
C CYS A 295 -4.80 -42.32 -62.50
N SER A 296 -3.93 -41.56 -63.19
CA SER A 296 -3.35 -40.32 -62.67
C SER A 296 -4.22 -39.09 -62.97
N GLY A 297 -4.44 -38.23 -61.98
CA GLY A 297 -5.26 -37.02 -62.08
C GLY A 297 -6.61 -37.10 -61.33
N MET A 298 -7.38 -36.00 -61.36
CA MET A 298 -8.61 -35.89 -60.57
C MET A 298 -9.79 -36.69 -61.14
N ARG A 299 -10.49 -37.42 -60.26
CA ARG A 299 -11.74 -38.14 -60.54
C ARG A 299 -12.97 -37.21 -60.58
N ARG A 300 -12.91 -36.10 -59.85
CA ARG A 300 -14.00 -35.12 -59.70
C ARG A 300 -13.46 -33.71 -59.86
N GLN A 301 -14.20 -32.86 -60.56
CA GLN A 301 -13.85 -31.45 -60.79
C GLN A 301 -15.05 -30.57 -60.43
N SER A 302 -14.81 -29.41 -59.81
CA SER A 302 -15.82 -28.38 -59.54
C SER A 302 -15.42 -27.03 -60.15
N LYS A 303 -16.42 -26.23 -60.53
CA LYS A 303 -16.24 -24.84 -60.97
C LYS A 303 -17.41 -23.97 -60.52
N THR A 304 -17.18 -22.68 -60.43
CA THR A 304 -18.21 -21.68 -60.12
C THR A 304 -19.19 -21.50 -61.28
N CYS A 305 -20.44 -21.21 -60.93
CA CYS A 305 -21.53 -20.91 -61.86
C CYS A 305 -22.44 -19.86 -61.27
N ASN A 306 -23.26 -19.24 -62.13
CA ASN A 306 -24.28 -18.28 -61.75
C ASN A 306 -23.77 -17.13 -60.85
N THR A 307 -22.73 -16.43 -61.31
CA THR A 307 -22.09 -15.33 -60.58
C THR A 307 -22.84 -14.00 -60.67
N GLN A 308 -23.98 -13.96 -61.35
CA GLN A 308 -24.88 -12.82 -61.34
C GLN A 308 -25.48 -12.60 -59.95
N VAL A 309 -25.72 -11.33 -59.60
CA VAL A 309 -26.35 -10.93 -58.34
C VAL A 309 -27.80 -11.44 -58.32
N CYS A 310 -28.21 -12.05 -57.20
CA CYS A 310 -29.60 -12.43 -56.98
C CYS A 310 -30.45 -11.18 -56.82
N LEU A 311 -31.20 -10.81 -57.87
CA LEU A 311 -32.25 -9.80 -57.74
C LEU A 311 -33.49 -10.50 -57.18
N GLY A 312 -33.73 -10.34 -55.88
CA GLY A 312 -34.95 -10.83 -55.24
C GLY A 312 -36.16 -10.10 -55.83
N THR A 313 -36.97 -10.79 -56.60
CA THR A 313 -38.35 -10.37 -56.82
C THR A 313 -39.11 -10.61 -55.53
N THR A 314 -39.70 -9.54 -55.03
CA THR A 314 -40.63 -9.53 -53.92
C THR A 314 -41.74 -10.57 -54.14
N ASN A 315 -41.96 -11.38 -53.10
CA ASN A 315 -43.10 -12.28 -52.95
C ASN A 315 -44.41 -11.63 -53.43
N THR A 316 -45.08 -12.26 -54.39
CA THR A 316 -46.54 -12.28 -54.41
C THR A 316 -47.00 -13.68 -54.04
N ARG A 317 -47.74 -13.75 -52.93
CA ARG A 317 -48.46 -14.92 -52.42
C ARG A 317 -49.33 -15.56 -53.50
N SER A 318 -49.40 -16.89 -53.47
CA SER A 318 -50.55 -17.80 -53.70
C SER A 318 -49.95 -19.18 -54.01
N ALA A 319 -50.41 -20.35 -53.59
CA ALA A 319 -51.41 -20.86 -52.67
C ALA A 319 -51.07 -22.38 -52.53
N LEU A 320 -51.35 -22.99 -51.39
CA LEU A 320 -51.18 -24.44 -51.12
C LEU A 320 -52.41 -25.25 -51.66
N PRO A 321 -52.42 -26.59 -51.63
CA PRO A 321 -52.53 -27.48 -52.79
C PRO A 321 -53.94 -28.07 -53.00
N LEU A 322 -54.18 -28.69 -54.17
CA LEU A 322 -55.30 -29.63 -54.37
C LEU A 322 -54.84 -30.91 -55.05
N SER A 323 -55.13 -32.01 -54.35
CA SER A 323 -55.13 -33.41 -54.76
C SER A 323 -56.35 -33.76 -55.63
N SER A 324 -56.16 -34.61 -56.64
CA SER A 324 -57.11 -35.62 -57.16
C SER A 324 -56.32 -36.49 -58.15
N GLN A 325 -56.11 -37.79 -57.96
CA GLN A 325 -57.06 -38.90 -58.13
C GLN A 325 -57.96 -38.78 -59.37
N SER A 326 -57.48 -39.36 -60.47
CA SER A 326 -58.18 -40.38 -61.27
C SER A 326 -57.15 -41.15 -62.08
#